data_AF-A0A257K8G0-F1
#
_entry.id   AF-A0A257K8G0-F1
#
_cell.length_a   1.000
_cell.length_b   1.000
_cell.length_c   1.000
_cell.angle_alpha   90.00
_cell.angle_beta   90.00
_cell.angle_gamma   90.00
#
_symmetry.space_group_name_H-M   'P 1'
#
loop_
_entity.id
_entity.type
_entity.pdbx_description
1 polymer ?
#
loop_
_entity_poly.entity_id
_entity_poly.type
_entity_poly.pdbx_seq_one_letter_code
_entity_poly.pdbx_strand_id
1 'polypeptide(L)'
;MNKLKCISILFFILIASCKENDFEDGKVIQKYVGKHVKTVLYQIDYGAFGSNITLCVFNKANNELLEEIGLRGEDELPKVDSIVNNKIFIHYNFSSEIEGVKNIPPDGVLLGEALIDRSSLKFEYVFTNVYFKSKQ
;
A
#
# COMPACT_ATOMS: atom_id res chain seq x y z
N MET A 1 2.90 64.30 -10.77
CA MET A 1 2.11 63.46 -9.86
C MET A 1 2.50 62.00 -10.08
N ASN A 2 3.12 61.42 -9.05
CA ASN A 2 3.30 60.00 -8.71
C ASN A 2 4.01 59.05 -9.70
N LYS A 3 5.32 58.89 -9.46
CA LYS A 3 6.03 57.60 -9.53
C LYS A 3 5.34 56.58 -8.60
N LEU A 4 5.23 55.32 -9.00
CA LEU A 4 5.18 54.08 -8.19
C LEU A 4 4.67 52.96 -9.13
N LYS A 5 5.16 51.71 -9.18
CA LYS A 5 6.32 50.99 -8.66
C LYS A 5 6.30 49.66 -9.42
N CYS A 6 7.47 49.14 -9.81
CA CYS A 6 7.63 47.76 -10.27
C CYS A 6 7.06 46.80 -9.23
N ILE A 7 6.18 45.89 -9.63
CA ILE A 7 5.91 44.66 -8.89
C ILE A 7 5.99 43.52 -9.91
N SER A 8 7.22 43.06 -10.09
CA SER A 8 7.55 41.76 -10.66
C SER A 8 7.08 40.70 -9.67
N ILE A 9 5.93 40.07 -9.92
CA ILE A 9 5.52 38.88 -9.18
C ILE A 9 6.15 37.70 -9.90
N LEU A 10 7.40 37.44 -9.53
CA LEU A 10 8.08 36.19 -9.78
C LEU A 10 7.28 35.11 -9.04
N PHE A 11 6.42 34.39 -9.76
CA PHE A 11 5.73 33.21 -9.24
C PHE A 11 6.78 32.10 -9.14
N PHE A 12 7.49 32.04 -8.01
CA PHE A 12 8.29 30.88 -7.63
C PHE A 12 7.31 29.72 -7.38
N ILE A 13 7.01 28.97 -8.44
CA ILE A 13 6.42 27.64 -8.31
C ILE A 13 7.52 26.77 -7.70
N LEU A 14 7.56 26.72 -6.38
CA LEU A 14 8.30 25.73 -5.63
C LEU A 14 7.62 24.38 -5.89
N ILE A 15 8.02 23.73 -6.97
CA ILE A 15 7.78 22.30 -7.14
C ILE A 15 8.71 21.65 -6.12
N ALA A 16 8.24 21.54 -4.88
CA ALA A 16 8.80 20.61 -3.92
C ALA A 16 8.58 19.22 -4.52
N SER A 17 9.56 18.76 -5.30
CA SER A 17 9.68 17.37 -5.71
C SER A 17 9.90 16.60 -4.41
N CYS A 18 8.81 16.17 -3.78
CA CYS A 18 8.86 15.11 -2.80
C CYS A 18 9.49 13.94 -3.53
N LYS A 19 10.75 13.64 -3.22
CA LYS A 19 11.34 12.34 -3.55
C LYS A 19 10.36 11.30 -3.01
N GLU A 20 9.58 10.68 -3.89
CA GLU A 20 8.96 9.42 -3.56
C GLU A 20 10.14 8.49 -3.31
N ASN A 21 10.18 7.89 -2.11
CA ASN A 21 11.04 6.74 -1.85
C ASN A 21 10.45 5.60 -2.67
N ASP A 22 10.66 5.66 -3.99
CA ASP A 22 10.34 4.55 -4.86
C ASP A 22 11.28 3.42 -4.46
N PHE A 23 10.69 2.29 -4.08
CA PHE A 23 11.44 1.07 -3.89
C PHE A 23 12.06 0.74 -5.26
N GLU A 24 13.39 0.88 -5.40
CA GLU A 24 14.05 0.95 -6.71
C GLU A 24 13.79 -0.27 -7.61
N ASP A 25 13.37 -1.40 -7.02
CA ASP A 25 13.16 -2.68 -7.71
C ASP A 25 11.69 -3.13 -7.81
N GLY A 26 10.71 -2.34 -7.35
CA GLY A 26 9.30 -2.75 -7.27
C GLY A 26 8.34 -1.98 -8.19
N LYS A 27 7.46 -2.69 -8.91
CA LYS A 27 6.34 -2.08 -9.64
C LYS A 27 5.24 -1.67 -8.66
N VAL A 28 4.88 -0.39 -8.60
CA VAL A 28 3.72 0.06 -7.81
C VAL A 28 2.42 -0.51 -8.40
N ILE A 29 1.69 -1.31 -7.61
CA ILE A 29 0.37 -1.85 -7.98
C ILE A 29 -0.78 -1.08 -7.34
N GLN A 30 -0.55 -0.45 -6.18
CA GLN A 30 -1.56 0.40 -5.53
C GLN A 30 -0.89 1.45 -4.64
N LYS A 31 -1.44 2.66 -4.63
CA LYS A 31 -1.23 3.66 -3.58
C LYS A 31 -2.56 3.89 -2.86
N TYR A 32 -2.56 3.90 -1.53
CA TYR A 32 -3.73 4.25 -0.73
C TYR A 32 -3.37 5.34 0.28
N VAL A 33 -4.20 6.38 0.40
CA VAL A 33 -3.93 7.50 1.30
C VAL A 33 -4.96 7.54 2.41
N GLY A 34 -4.54 7.20 3.62
CA GLY A 34 -5.33 7.34 4.83
C GLY A 34 -5.23 8.74 5.45
N LYS A 35 -5.73 8.84 6.68
CA LYS A 35 -5.72 10.10 7.44
C LYS A 35 -4.30 10.54 7.80
N HIS A 36 -3.53 9.65 8.43
CA HIS A 36 -2.18 9.93 8.96
C HIS A 36 -1.06 9.13 8.30
N VAL A 37 -1.43 8.08 7.57
CA VAL A 37 -0.50 7.21 6.85
C VAL A 37 -0.90 7.11 5.39
N LYS A 38 0.05 6.75 4.54
CA LYS A 38 -0.18 6.28 3.19
C LYS A 38 0.42 4.90 3.04
N THR A 39 -0.15 4.06 2.21
CA THR A 39 0.41 2.76 1.88
C THR A 39 0.74 2.68 0.40
N VAL A 40 1.75 1.88 0.08
CA VAL A 40 2.10 1.53 -1.29
C VAL A 40 2.28 0.01 -1.34
N LEU A 41 1.57 -0.62 -2.27
CA LEU A 41 1.81 -2.01 -2.63
C LEU A 41 2.76 -2.03 -3.82
N TYR A 42 3.87 -2.73 -3.66
CA TYR A 42 4.85 -3.02 -4.70
C TYR A 42 4.76 -4.49 -5.10
N GLN A 43 4.77 -4.77 -6.39
CA GLN A 43 5.06 -6.09 -6.92
C GLN A 43 6.54 -6.15 -7.25
N ILE A 44 7.26 -7.06 -6.60
CA ILE A 44 8.69 -7.28 -6.79
C ILE A 44 8.83 -8.60 -7.54
N ASP A 45 9.41 -8.54 -8.74
CA ASP A 45 9.64 -9.70 -9.60
C ASP A 45 11.05 -10.27 -9.37
N TYR A 46 11.12 -11.53 -8.94
CA TYR A 46 12.37 -12.26 -8.73
C TYR A 46 12.68 -13.21 -9.91
N GLY A 47 12.04 -13.00 -11.06
CA GLY A 47 12.24 -13.78 -12.27
C GLY A 47 11.77 -15.22 -12.10
N ALA A 48 12.69 -16.18 -12.21
CA ALA A 48 12.37 -17.61 -12.13
C ALA A 48 11.81 -18.05 -10.76
N PHE A 49 11.95 -17.22 -9.73
CA PHE A 49 11.44 -17.47 -8.38
C PHE A 49 10.05 -16.87 -8.14
N GLY A 50 9.42 -16.29 -9.16
CA GLY A 50 8.09 -15.68 -9.07
C GLY A 50 8.14 -14.22 -8.62
N SER A 51 6.99 -13.71 -8.17
CA SER A 51 6.87 -12.34 -7.67
C SER A 51 6.22 -12.29 -6.30
N ASN A 52 6.71 -11.43 -5.43
CA ASN A 52 6.09 -11.15 -4.13
C ASN A 52 5.46 -9.77 -4.13
N ILE A 53 4.50 -9.59 -3.23
CA ILE A 53 3.89 -8.29 -2.98
C ILE A 53 4.43 -7.75 -1.67
N THR A 54 4.90 -6.51 -1.69
CA THR A 54 5.40 -5.81 -0.51
C THR A 54 4.48 -4.64 -0.21
N LEU A 55 3.92 -4.61 0.99
CA LEU A 55 3.13 -3.49 1.49
C LEU A 55 4.02 -2.61 2.37
N CYS A 56 4.28 -1.40 1.90
CA CYS A 56 4.97 -0.38 2.68
C CYS A 56 3.95 0.59 3.26
N VAL A 57 4.06 0.88 4.55
CA VAL A 57 3.27 1.88 5.27
C VAL A 57 4.18 3.06 5.58
N PHE A 58 3.80 4.25 5.14
CA PHE A 58 4.54 5.48 5.37
C PHE A 58 3.76 6.46 6.22
N ASN A 59 4.47 7.22 7.04
CA ASN A 59 3.93 8.42 7.65
C ASN A 59 3.63 9.44 6.55
N LYS A 60 2.38 9.91 6.51
CA LYS A 60 1.91 10.80 5.44
C LYS A 60 2.58 12.18 5.47
N ALA A 61 2.96 12.66 6.65
CA ALA A 61 3.47 14.03 6.82
C ALA A 61 4.92 14.19 6.33
N ASN A 62 5.76 13.18 6.56
CA ASN A 62 7.20 13.25 6.30
C ASN A 62 7.70 12.16 5.32
N ASN A 63 6.82 11.29 4.81
CA ASN A 63 7.16 10.15 3.94
C ASN A 63 8.14 9.13 4.56
N GLU A 64 8.26 9.11 5.88
CA GLU A 64 9.05 8.12 6.60
C GLU A 64 8.41 6.73 6.49
N LEU A 65 9.22 5.71 6.19
CA LEU A 65 8.78 4.31 6.21
C LEU A 65 8.53 3.88 7.66
N LEU A 66 7.29 3.49 7.97
CA LEU A 66 6.89 3.05 9.29
C LEU A 66 6.94 1.53 9.42
N GLU A 67 6.48 0.81 8.40
CA GLU A 67 6.37 -0.64 8.40
C GLU A 67 6.42 -1.18 6.98
N GLU A 68 6.98 -2.38 6.81
CA GLU A 68 7.03 -3.12 5.57
C GLU A 68 6.65 -4.57 5.85
N ILE A 69 5.72 -5.13 5.07
CA ILE A 69 5.36 -6.54 5.17
C ILE A 69 5.33 -7.20 3.80
N GLY A 70 5.77 -8.46 3.74
CA GLY A 70 5.61 -9.32 2.59
C GLY A 70 4.22 -9.98 2.58
N LEU A 71 3.62 -10.01 1.40
CA LEU A 71 2.30 -10.57 1.11
C LEU A 71 2.39 -11.53 -0.07
N ARG A 72 1.61 -12.61 0.00
CA ARG A 72 1.39 -13.51 -1.14
C ARG A 72 0.74 -12.72 -2.29
N GLY A 73 1.17 -12.99 -3.52
CA GLY A 73 0.52 -12.45 -4.72
C GLY A 73 0.76 -13.26 -5.99
N GLU A 74 1.03 -14.57 -5.86
CA GLU A 74 1.19 -15.48 -7.00
C GLU A 74 -0.14 -15.73 -7.73
N ASP A 75 -1.23 -15.93 -6.97
CA ASP A 75 -2.54 -16.27 -7.54
C ASP A 75 -3.38 -15.02 -7.85
N GLU A 76 -3.49 -14.15 -6.85
CA GLU A 76 -4.32 -12.95 -6.89
C GLU A 76 -3.62 -11.82 -6.13
N LEU A 77 -3.68 -10.62 -6.69
CA LEU A 77 -3.05 -9.45 -6.10
C LEU A 77 -3.89 -8.94 -4.92
N PRO A 78 -3.28 -8.69 -3.74
CA PRO A 78 -3.98 -8.04 -2.65
C PRO A 78 -4.32 -6.60 -3.01
N LYS A 79 -5.36 -6.07 -2.35
CA LYS A 79 -5.73 -4.68 -2.45
C LYS A 79 -6.08 -4.11 -1.08
N VAL A 80 -5.50 -2.96 -0.76
CA VAL A 80 -5.86 -2.17 0.42
C VAL A 80 -7.20 -1.47 0.16
N ASP A 81 -8.19 -1.75 0.98
CA ASP A 81 -9.52 -1.14 0.90
C ASP A 81 -9.64 0.11 1.76
N SER A 82 -9.13 0.01 2.98
CA SER A 82 -9.26 1.05 3.97
C SER A 82 -8.21 1.00 5.06
N ILE A 83 -8.01 2.16 5.68
CA ILE A 83 -7.17 2.31 6.86
C ILE A 83 -8.01 3.01 7.92
N VAL A 84 -8.27 2.31 9.03
CA VAL A 84 -9.05 2.83 10.15
C VAL A 84 -8.20 2.72 11.41
N ASN A 85 -7.79 3.87 11.95
CA ASN A 85 -6.84 3.94 13.06
C ASN A 85 -5.52 3.23 12.70
N ASN A 86 -5.14 2.20 13.46
CA ASN A 86 -3.98 1.35 13.22
C ASN A 86 -4.31 0.06 12.45
N LYS A 87 -5.55 -0.09 11.96
CA LYS A 87 -5.98 -1.26 11.19
C LYS A 87 -5.90 -1.00 9.68
N ILE A 88 -5.27 -1.92 8.96
CA ILE A 88 -5.20 -1.91 7.49
C ILE A 88 -6.02 -3.09 6.97
N PHE A 89 -7.07 -2.77 6.22
CA PHE A 89 -7.96 -3.77 5.64
C PHE A 89 -7.50 -4.10 4.23
N ILE A 90 -7.25 -5.37 3.99
CA ILE A 90 -6.71 -5.90 2.75
C ILE A 90 -7.65 -7.00 2.28
N HIS A 91 -8.07 -6.94 1.02
CA HIS A 91 -8.76 -8.06 0.41
C HIS A 91 -7.93 -8.75 -0.67
N TYR A 92 -8.25 -10.02 -0.83
CA TYR A 92 -7.94 -10.86 -1.97
C TYR A 92 -9.23 -11.25 -2.68
N ASN A 93 -9.12 -11.73 -3.92
CA ASN A 93 -10.22 -12.29 -4.69
C ASN A 93 -9.89 -13.73 -5.12
N PHE A 94 -9.49 -14.56 -4.16
CA PHE A 94 -9.27 -15.98 -4.41
C PHE A 94 -10.57 -16.64 -4.85
N SER A 95 -10.48 -17.47 -5.87
CA SER A 95 -11.60 -18.28 -6.35
C SER A 95 -12.20 -19.09 -5.19
N SER A 96 -13.52 -19.02 -5.07
CA SER A 96 -14.28 -19.75 -4.05
C SER A 96 -15.54 -20.34 -4.65
N GLU A 97 -16.04 -21.44 -4.09
CA GLU A 97 -17.33 -22.00 -4.51
C GLU A 97 -18.52 -21.18 -4.01
N ILE A 98 -18.30 -20.35 -2.98
CA ILE A 98 -19.34 -19.59 -2.29
C ILE A 98 -19.05 -18.09 -2.43
N GLU A 99 -20.03 -17.35 -2.94
CA GLU A 99 -19.98 -15.88 -2.97
C GLU A 99 -20.00 -15.28 -1.56
N GLY A 100 -19.21 -14.24 -1.35
CA GLY A 100 -19.24 -13.48 -0.12
C GLY A 100 -17.87 -12.97 0.33
N VAL A 101 -17.85 -12.52 1.58
CA VAL A 101 -16.66 -12.02 2.26
C VAL A 101 -16.28 -12.98 3.38
N LYS A 102 -15.06 -13.51 3.34
CA LYS A 102 -14.54 -14.45 4.34
C LYS A 102 -13.22 -13.93 4.92
N ASN A 103 -13.05 -13.99 6.23
CA ASN A 103 -11.75 -13.66 6.84
C ASN A 103 -10.69 -14.69 6.42
N ILE A 104 -9.51 -14.21 6.06
CA ILE A 104 -8.34 -15.05 5.76
C ILE A 104 -7.42 -15.01 6.98
N PRO A 105 -6.98 -16.16 7.52
CA PRO A 105 -5.99 -16.17 8.58
C PRO A 105 -4.66 -15.58 8.05
N PRO A 106 -3.94 -14.76 8.84
CA PRO A 106 -2.69 -14.14 8.38
C PRO A 106 -1.65 -15.16 7.92
N ASP A 107 -1.64 -16.37 8.48
CA ASP A 107 -0.77 -17.49 8.07
C ASP A 107 -0.89 -17.87 6.59
N GLY A 108 -2.03 -17.58 5.95
CA GLY A 108 -2.26 -17.92 4.55
C GLY A 108 -1.77 -16.87 3.55
N VAL A 109 -1.37 -15.67 4.03
CA VAL A 109 -1.12 -14.50 3.17
C VAL A 109 0.10 -13.67 3.56
N LEU A 110 0.51 -13.66 4.84
CA LEU A 110 1.75 -13.01 5.28
C LEU A 110 2.97 -13.84 4.88
N LEU A 111 4.07 -13.18 4.56
CA LEU A 111 5.36 -13.78 4.23
C LEU A 111 6.48 -13.20 5.11
N GLY A 112 7.61 -13.90 5.15
CA GLY A 112 8.84 -13.42 5.81
C GLY A 112 8.68 -13.18 7.31
N GLU A 113 9.34 -12.14 7.82
CA GLU A 113 9.34 -11.79 9.24
C GLU A 113 7.92 -11.53 9.80
N ALA A 114 7.04 -10.91 9.01
CA ALA A 114 5.67 -10.64 9.42
C ALA A 114 4.85 -11.91 9.70
N LEU A 115 5.21 -13.03 9.06
CA LEU A 115 4.61 -14.32 9.32
C LEU A 115 5.11 -14.92 10.65
N ILE A 116 6.39 -14.74 10.95
CA ILE A 116 7.09 -15.38 12.09
C ILE A 116 6.86 -14.61 13.40
N ASP A 117 7.01 -13.28 13.39
CA ASP A 117 6.86 -12.44 14.58
C ASP A 117 5.85 -11.30 14.35
N ARG A 118 4.58 -11.62 14.56
CA ARG A 118 3.48 -10.64 14.47
C ARG A 118 3.49 -9.61 15.59
N SER A 119 4.17 -9.89 16.70
CA SER A 119 4.17 -8.97 17.84
C SER A 119 5.00 -7.72 17.57
N SER A 120 5.91 -7.79 16.59
CA SER A 120 6.71 -6.68 16.09
C SER A 120 5.94 -5.69 15.21
N LEU A 121 4.76 -6.08 14.72
CA LEU A 121 3.96 -5.26 13.79
C LEU A 121 3.31 -4.07 14.51
N LYS A 122 3.50 -2.88 13.94
CA LYS A 122 2.94 -1.61 14.41
C LYS A 122 1.49 -1.45 13.97
N PHE A 123 1.09 -2.08 12.85
CA PHE A 123 -0.26 -2.07 12.33
C PHE A 123 -0.93 -3.44 12.50
N GLU A 124 -2.25 -3.41 12.68
CA GLU A 124 -3.07 -4.62 12.64
C GLU A 124 -3.58 -4.83 11.20
N TYR A 125 -3.36 -6.04 10.67
CA TYR A 125 -3.77 -6.38 9.31
C TYR A 125 -4.99 -7.29 9.31
N VAL A 126 -6.04 -6.85 8.63
CA VAL A 126 -7.28 -7.62 8.48
C VAL A 126 -7.40 -8.08 7.05
N PHE A 127 -7.29 -9.40 6.85
CA PHE A 127 -7.35 -10.01 5.52
C PHE A 127 -8.72 -10.59 5.25
N THR A 128 -9.28 -10.27 4.09
CA THR A 128 -10.55 -10.83 3.64
C THR A 128 -10.43 -11.40 2.23
N ASN A 129 -11.16 -12.48 1.97
CA ASN A 129 -11.42 -12.95 0.61
C ASN A 129 -12.78 -12.42 0.20
N VAL A 130 -12.82 -11.62 -0.86
CA VAL A 130 -14.05 -11.09 -1.44
C VAL A 130 -14.23 -11.79 -2.78
N TYR A 131 -15.16 -12.74 -2.84
CA TYR A 131 -15.46 -13.49 -4.07
C TYR A 131 -16.88 -13.18 -4.56
N PHE A 132 -16.98 -12.78 -5.82
CA PHE A 132 -18.23 -12.63 -6.55
C PHE A 132 -18.21 -13.58 -7.74
N LYS A 133 -19.21 -14.45 -7.88
CA LYS A 133 -19.32 -15.34 -9.03
C LYS A 133 -19.66 -14.45 -10.22
N SER A 134 -18.80 -14.43 -11.23
CA SER A 134 -19.13 -13.75 -12.46
C SER A 134 -20.39 -14.40 -13.05
N LYS A 135 -21.41 -13.60 -13.35
CA LYS A 135 -22.53 -14.06 -14.17
C LYS A 135 -21.97 -14.35 -15.56
N GLN A 136 -21.91 -15.63 -15.91
CA GLN A 136 -21.73 -16.08 -17.30
C GLN A 136 -22.97 -15.73 -18.12
#